data_AF-A0A8S9WI94-F1
#
_entry.id   AF-A0A8S9WI94-F1
#
_cell.length_a   1.000
_cell.length_b   1.000
_cell.length_c   1.000
_cell.angle_alpha   90.00
_cell.angle_beta   90.00
_cell.angle_gamma   90.00
#
_symmetry.space_group_name_H-M   'P 1'
#
loop_
_entity.id
_entity.type
_entity.pdbx_description
1 polymer ?
#
loop_
_entity_poly.entity_id
_entity_poly.type
_entity_poly.pdbx_seq_one_letter_code
_entity_poly.pdbx_strand_id
1 'polypeptide(L)' 'MGVVPDELIKEKDEEIVAVTKEIGELVGELKAASEEEQKNEVINKITEKEKDLRALRQKKGQFKAILPEPTKLW' A
#
# COMPACT_ATOMS: atom_id res chain seq x y z
N MET A 1 1.02 2.48 -27.08
CA MET A 1 0.93 2.68 -25.63
C MET A 1 0.32 1.42 -25.03
N GLY A 2 0.95 0.85 -24.00
CA GLY A 2 0.50 -0.41 -23.39
C GLY A 2 -0.71 -0.19 -22.50
N VAL A 3 -1.77 -0.94 -22.74
CA VAL A 3 -2.91 -1.02 -21.82
C VAL A 3 -2.43 -1.82 -20.61
N VAL A 4 -2.62 -1.29 -19.40
CA VAL A 4 -2.38 -2.04 -18.17
C VAL A 4 -3.65 -2.85 -17.89
N PRO A 5 -3.60 -4.20 -17.87
CA PRO A 5 -4.75 -5.03 -17.51
C PRO A 5 -5.38 -4.62 -16.17
N ASP A 6 -6.70 -4.61 -16.12
CA ASP A 6 -7.46 -4.38 -14.87
C ASP A 6 -7.10 -5.38 -13.77
N GLU A 7 -6.63 -6.57 -14.16
CA GLU A 7 -6.10 -7.61 -13.27
C GLU A 7 -4.91 -7.09 -12.45
N LEU A 8 -3.97 -6.36 -13.06
CA LEU A 8 -2.83 -5.77 -12.35
C LEU A 8 -3.25 -4.66 -11.38
N ILE A 9 -4.31 -3.92 -11.68
CA ILE A 9 -4.84 -2.90 -10.78
C ILE A 9 -5.48 -3.56 -9.55
N LYS A 10 -6.20 -4.67 -9.76
CA LYS A 10 -6.81 -5.47 -8.68
C LYS A 10 -5.77 -6.16 -7.81
N GLU A 11 -4.73 -6.76 -8.40
CA GLU A 11 -3.60 -7.32 -7.65
C GLU A 11 -2.95 -6.27 -6.73
N LYS A 12 -2.79 -5.04 -7.22
CA LYS A 12 -2.28 -3.94 -6.39
C LYS A 12 -3.24 -3.49 -5.31
N ASP A 13 -4.55 -3.64 -5.50
CA ASP A 13 -5.54 -3.41 -4.44
C ASP A 13 -5.46 -4.48 -3.35
N GLU A 14 -5.29 -5.74 -3.74
CA GLU A 14 -5.09 -6.85 -2.80
C GLU A 14 -3.80 -6.69 -2.00
N GLU A 15 -2.70 -6.28 -2.65
CA GLU A 15 -1.43 -5.95 -1.99
C GLU A 15 -1.60 -4.80 -0.97
N ILE A 16 -2.32 -3.73 -1.34
CA ILE A 16 -2.59 -2.62 -0.41
C ILE A 16 -3.39 -3.10 0.80
N VAL A 17 -4.41 -3.94 0.59
CA VAL A 17 -5.20 -4.51 1.69
C VAL A 17 -4.35 -5.39 2.59
N ALA A 18 -3.47 -6.22 2.03
CA ALA A 18 -2.56 -7.06 2.78
C ALA A 18 -1.61 -6.24 3.67
N VAL A 19 -0.93 -5.23 3.09
CA VAL A 19 -0.03 -4.35 3.86
C VAL A 19 -0.79 -3.56 4.93
N THR A 20 -2.03 -3.15 4.67
CA THR A 20 -2.86 -2.45 5.65
C THR A 20 -3.21 -3.35 6.84
N LYS A 21 -3.50 -4.64 6.60
CA LYS A 21 -3.74 -5.63 7.67
C LYS A 21 -2.49 -5.84 8.52
N GLU A 22 -1.34 -6.00 7.88
CA GLU A 22 -0.06 -6.15 8.59
C GLU A 22 0.28 -4.94 9.45
N ILE A 23 0.02 -3.71 8.98
CA ILE A 23 0.15 -2.50 9.80
C ILE A 23 -0.82 -2.54 10.98
N GLY A 24 -2.06 -2.98 10.76
CA GLY A 24 -3.05 -3.16 11.83
C GLY A 24 -2.61 -4.14 12.91
N GLU A 25 -2.00 -5.26 12.53
CA GLU A 25 -1.43 -6.25 13.45
C GLU A 25 -0.26 -5.66 14.24
N LEU A 26 0.68 -4.97 13.57
CA LEU A 26 1.80 -4.27 14.22
C LEU A 26 1.33 -3.19 15.20
N VAL A 27 0.24 -2.48 14.90
CA VAL A 27 -0.38 -1.52 15.83
C VAL A 27 -0.99 -2.23 17.05
N GLY A 28 -1.52 -3.44 16.86
CA GLY A 28 -1.96 -4.31 17.95
C GLY A 28 -0.80 -4.70 18.86
N GLU A 29 0.32 -5.14 18.28
CA GLU A 29 1.55 -5.46 18.99
C GLU A 29 2.11 -4.24 19.75
N LEU A 30 2.07 -3.05 19.14
CA LEU A 30 2.51 -1.81 19.77
C LEU A 30 1.69 -1.46 21.02
N LYS A 31 0.37 -1.73 20.99
CA LYS A 31 -0.51 -1.51 22.14
C LYS A 31 -0.29 -2.56 23.24
N ALA A 32 0.13 -3.77 22.88
CA ALA A 32 0.45 -4.84 23.82
C ALA A 32 1.87 -4.73 24.40
N ALA A 33 2.78 -4.06 23.72
CA ALA A 33 4.16 -3.86 24.16
C ALA A 33 4.22 -3.01 25.43
N SER A 34 4.89 -3.50 26.47
CA SER A 34 5.12 -2.80 27.73
C SER A 34 6.47 -2.07 27.77
N GLU A 35 7.47 -2.58 27.05
CA GLU A 35 8.85 -2.07 27.05
C GLU A 35 9.06 -0.98 25.99
N GLU A 36 9.80 0.08 26.33
CA GLU A 36 10.07 1.21 25.41
C GLU A 36 10.91 0.81 24.20
N GLU A 37 11.87 -0.10 24.35
CA GLU A 37 12.68 -0.61 23.23
C GLU A 37 11.81 -1.39 22.24
N GLN A 38 10.94 -2.26 22.74
CA GLN A 38 9.98 -3.01 21.90
C GLN A 38 9.01 -2.08 21.19
N LYS A 39 8.52 -1.03 21.86
CA LYS A 39 7.68 0.00 21.22
C LYS A 39 8.42 0.69 20.09
N ASN A 40 9.67 1.09 20.29
CA ASN A 40 10.47 1.77 19.26
C ASN A 40 10.74 0.87 18.05
N GLU A 41 11.02 -0.41 18.27
CA GLU A 41 11.17 -1.38 17.18
C GLU A 41 9.88 -1.56 16.37
N VAL A 42 8.74 -1.68 17.05
CA VAL A 42 7.44 -1.83 16.39
C VAL A 42 7.06 -0.54 15.64
N ILE A 43 7.35 0.64 16.20
CA ILE A 43 7.17 1.93 15.51
C ILE A 43 8.00 1.97 14.23
N ASN A 44 9.29 1.61 14.29
CA ASN A 44 10.15 1.60 13.11
C ASN A 44 9.60 0.68 12.01
N LYS A 45 9.19 -0.55 12.38
CA LYS A 45 8.55 -1.49 11.45
C LYS A 45 7.26 -0.95 10.84
N ILE A 46 6.42 -0.27 11.63
CA ILE A 46 5.21 0.40 11.12
C ILE A 46 5.59 1.48 10.10
N THR A 47 6.56 2.34 10.42
CA THR A 47 6.97 3.43 9.52
C THR A 47 7.57 2.93 8.20
N GLU A 48 8.27 1.79 8.20
CA GLU A 48 8.75 1.16 6.98
C GLU A 48 7.58 0.65 6.13
N LYS A 49 6.64 -0.09 6.73
CA LYS A 49 5.46 -0.58 6.01
C LYS A 49 4.54 0.54 5.51
N GLU A 50 4.45 1.66 6.22
CA GLU A 50 3.73 2.86 5.73
C GLU A 50 4.39 3.47 4.49
N LYS A 51 5.73 3.48 4.41
CA LYS A 51 6.45 3.91 3.21
C LYS A 51 6.18 2.97 2.04
N ASP A 52 6.17 1.65 2.28
CA ASP A 52 5.84 0.66 1.26
C ASP A 52 4.41 0.81 0.76
N LEU A 53 3.45 1.03 1.68
CA LEU A 53 2.05 1.30 1.34
C LEU A 53 1.92 2.56 0.47
N ARG A 54 2.67 3.62 0.79
CA ARG A 54 2.71 4.84 -0.04
C ARG A 54 3.28 4.56 -1.44
N ALA A 55 4.33 3.76 -1.55
CA ALA A 55 4.91 3.37 -2.84
C ALA A 55 3.93 2.54 -3.69
N LEU A 56 3.20 1.60 -3.07
CA LEU A 56 2.17 0.81 -3.74
C LEU A 56 1.02 1.69 -4.25
N ARG A 57 0.53 2.64 -3.44
CA ARG A 57 -0.49 3.61 -3.85
C ARG A 57 -0.02 4.49 -5.01
N GLN A 58 1.24 4.92 -4.99
CA GLN A 58 1.81 5.72 -6.08
C GLN A 58 1.90 4.92 -7.38
N LYS A 59 2.37 3.66 -7.33
CA LYS A 59 2.40 2.76 -8.49
C LYS A 59 1.00 2.50 -9.05
N LYS A 60 0.00 2.27 -8.18
CA LYS A 60 -1.40 2.17 -8.61
C LYS A 60 -1.88 3.44 -9.31
N GLY A 61 -1.53 4.61 -8.79
CA GLY A 61 -1.82 5.89 -9.42
C GLY A 61 -1.18 6.03 -10.81
N GLN A 62 0.06 5.58 -10.97
CA GLN A 62 0.75 5.54 -12.25
C GLN A 62 0.06 4.58 -13.24
N PHE A 63 -0.36 3.40 -12.81
CA PHE A 63 -1.11 2.47 -13.66
C PHE A 63 -2.43 3.09 -14.15
N LYS A 64 -3.14 3.83 -13.28
CA LYS A 64 -4.35 4.56 -13.68
C LYS A 64 -4.06 5.74 -14.62
N ALA A 65 -2.91 6.42 -14.46
CA ALA A 65 -2.52 7.53 -15.34
C ALA A 65 -2.07 7.07 -16.73
N ILE A 66 -1.63 5.81 -16.88
CA ILE A 66 -1.31 5.16 -18.15
C ILE A 66 -2.58 4.66 -18.88
N LEU A 67 -3.79 4.96 -18.38
CA LEU A 67 -5.04 4.82 -19.15
C LEU A 67 -5.29 6.09 -20.00
N PRO A 68 -4.83 6.17 -21.25
CA PRO A 68 -5.60 6.82 -22.29
C PRO A 68 -6.47 5.73 -22.90
N GLU A 69 -7.63 5.45 -22.31
CA GLU A 69 -8.72 5.24 -23.24
C GLU A 69 -8.83 6.56 -24.02
N PRO A 70 -8.85 6.56 -25.37
CA PRO A 70 -9.25 7.74 -26.08
C PRO A 70 -10.67 8.00 -25.61
N THR A 71 -10.85 8.94 -24.69
CA THR A 71 -12.13 9.59 -24.48
C THR A 71 -12.53 10.04 -25.87
N LYS A 72 -13.47 9.31 -26.49
CA LYS A 72 -14.10 9.78 -27.72
C LYS A 72 -14.61 11.16 -27.35
N LEU A 73 -13.96 12.18 -27.88
CA LEU A 73 -14.49 13.52 -27.96
C LEU A 73 -15.51 13.46 -29.10
N TRP A 74 -16.71 13.00 -28.76
CA TRP A 74 -17.89 13.29 -29.56
C TRP A 74 -18.51 14.57 -28.99
#